data_AF-A0A914NXB9-F1
#
_entry.id   AF-A0A914NXB9-F1
#
_cell.length_a   1.000
_cell.length_b   1.000
_cell.length_c   1.000
_cell.angle_alpha   90.00
_cell.angle_beta   90.00
_cell.angle_gamma   90.00
#
_symmetry.space_group_name_H-M   'P 1'
#
loop_
_entity.id
_entity.type
_entity.pdbx_description
1 polymer ?
#
loop_
_entity_poly.entity_id
_entity_poly.type
_entity_poly.pdbx_seq_one_letter_code
_entity_poly.pdbx_strand_id
1 'polypeptide(L)'
;MEKSANVDNFKIESSFQKDEEETEMKTEVKDDPKKLPPTPVKPTPETKSKVKKRSNNSSKKNSKNTDNEESPTKKKKKEKDDKIEVWKWWEEEKDKKKGGTKWTTLIHGGPLFPPPYEPLPKTVNFKYNGSNMALNLEAEEVATFYARLFGHEYTTKDIFNNNFFNDWRKLMTYEEREIIKDLNECDFSQLRNYFVSETEKRKAMTKDEKSKLKEDREREQKEYGMAMIDGHKQAIANFRIEPPGLFRGRGEHPKMGCLKRRILPEDVIINCSKDLIPPPPPGHQWKEIRHDNSVAWLCSWTENVLGQNKYILLSPSSKMKGEKDFEKFERARSLGKIIDQIRKKYFDEMKSKEMKIRQRAVAIYFIDKFALRAGNEKDTNEKADTVGCCSLRCEHIKLYKEFEGQMFVVEFDFLGKDSIRYFNRVSVDKKVFKNLEKFMENKNGSDDIFDRLTTSSLNQHLKSIMPGLTAKCFRTYNASFTLQQQLKKLTYGYLSSIIS
;
A
#
# COMPACT_ATOMS: atom_id res chain seq x y z
N MET A 1 24.00 -17.32 47.16
CA MET A 1 22.58 -17.51 47.47
C MET A 1 21.77 -16.69 46.49
N GLU A 2 20.98 -17.40 45.70
CA GLU A 2 20.13 -16.92 44.62
C GLU A 2 19.15 -15.84 45.09
N LYS A 3 18.89 -14.85 44.24
CA LYS A 3 17.55 -14.26 44.11
C LYS A 3 17.24 -14.03 42.65
N SER A 4 16.42 -14.94 42.13
CA SER A 4 15.65 -14.81 40.91
C SER A 4 14.81 -13.53 40.94
N ALA A 5 14.82 -12.76 39.86
CA ALA A 5 13.83 -11.71 39.62
C ALA A 5 13.04 -12.06 38.36
N ASN A 6 11.72 -11.99 38.52
CA ASN A 6 10.65 -12.45 37.64
C ASN A 6 10.80 -12.04 36.18
N VAL A 7 10.54 -13.01 35.30
CA VAL A 7 10.18 -12.79 33.90
C VAL A 7 8.67 -12.58 33.88
N ASP A 8 8.23 -11.32 33.83
CA ASP A 8 6.82 -11.01 33.60
C ASP A 8 6.46 -11.15 32.11
N ASN A 9 5.36 -11.87 31.90
CA ASN A 9 4.70 -12.17 30.63
C ASN A 9 4.39 -10.89 29.82
N PHE A 10 5.16 -10.63 28.77
CA PHE A 10 4.72 -9.75 27.69
C PHE A 10 3.78 -10.51 26.75
N LYS A 11 2.47 -10.27 26.90
CA LYS A 11 1.49 -10.55 25.83
C LYS A 11 1.76 -9.61 24.67
N ILE A 12 2.41 -10.12 23.63
CA ILE A 12 2.53 -9.46 22.34
C ILE A 12 1.28 -9.81 21.54
N GLU A 13 0.30 -8.90 21.50
CA GLU A 13 -0.72 -8.91 20.45
C GLU A 13 -0.09 -8.34 19.17
N SER A 14 0.48 -9.22 18.35
CA SER A 14 1.05 -8.84 17.05
C SER A 14 -0.02 -8.89 15.97
N SER A 15 -0.56 -7.74 15.58
CA SER A 15 -1.22 -7.55 14.29
C SER A 15 -0.15 -7.30 13.22
N PHE A 16 0.40 -8.39 12.67
CA PHE A 16 1.29 -8.31 11.50
C PHE A 16 0.46 -7.95 10.25
N GLN A 17 0.59 -6.72 9.76
CA GLN A 17 0.24 -6.35 8.38
C GLN A 17 1.51 -5.92 7.63
N LYS A 18 1.65 -6.48 6.42
CA LYS A 18 2.82 -6.30 5.54
C LYS A 18 2.92 -4.85 5.05
N ASP A 19 4.13 -4.29 5.14
CA ASP A 19 4.53 -3.04 4.50
C ASP A 19 4.70 -3.27 2.97
N GLU A 20 3.76 -2.79 2.17
CA GLU A 20 3.91 -2.60 0.71
C GLU A 20 3.96 -1.10 0.39
N GLU A 21 4.95 -0.67 -0.40
CA GLU A 21 5.02 0.67 -0.97
C GLU A 21 4.51 0.63 -2.42
N GLU A 22 3.34 1.22 -2.60
CA GLU A 22 2.75 1.82 -3.83
C GLU A 22 2.50 0.94 -5.06
N THR A 23 1.25 0.49 -5.18
CA THR A 23 0.31 0.84 -6.27
C THR A 23 -1.11 0.72 -5.72
N GLU A 24 -1.98 1.70 -5.95
CA GLU A 24 -3.41 1.53 -5.72
C GLU A 24 -3.92 0.45 -6.67
N MET A 25 -4.11 -0.78 -6.18
CA MET A 25 -5.09 -1.70 -6.76
C MET A 25 -5.46 -2.78 -5.75
N LYS A 26 -6.74 -2.76 -5.38
CA LYS A 26 -7.39 -3.76 -4.54
C LYS A 26 -7.52 -5.07 -5.31
N THR A 27 -6.92 -6.13 -4.82
CA THR A 27 -7.48 -7.48 -4.96
C THR A 27 -8.56 -7.66 -3.90
N GLU A 28 -9.80 -7.91 -4.31
CA GLU A 28 -10.87 -8.40 -3.44
C GLU A 28 -10.40 -9.69 -2.74
N VAL A 29 -10.10 -9.59 -1.44
CA VAL A 29 -10.00 -10.76 -0.56
C VAL A 29 -11.42 -11.08 -0.09
N LYS A 30 -11.82 -12.33 -0.30
CA LYS A 30 -13.08 -12.88 0.20
C LYS A 30 -13.05 -12.91 1.73
N ASP A 31 -13.95 -12.16 2.36
CA ASP A 31 -14.33 -12.41 3.75
C ASP A 31 -15.32 -13.58 3.78
N ASP A 32 -14.88 -14.72 4.27
CA ASP A 32 -15.74 -15.79 4.80
C ASP A 32 -15.97 -15.52 6.29
N PRO A 33 -17.21 -15.52 6.80
CA PRO A 33 -17.48 -15.29 8.21
C PRO A 33 -17.11 -16.52 9.05
N LYS A 34 -16.01 -16.44 9.80
CA LYS A 34 -15.73 -17.35 10.92
C LYS A 34 -16.76 -17.11 12.02
N LYS A 35 -17.65 -18.08 12.23
CA LYS A 35 -18.48 -18.22 13.44
C LYS A 35 -17.57 -18.21 14.68
N LEU A 36 -17.76 -17.24 15.57
CA LEU A 36 -17.23 -17.28 16.93
C LEU A 36 -18.13 -18.19 17.81
N PRO A 37 -17.53 -19.00 18.71
CA PRO A 37 -18.29 -19.87 19.62
C PRO A 37 -18.91 -19.07 20.78
N PRO A 38 -20.07 -19.48 21.32
CA PRO A 38 -20.71 -18.77 22.42
C PRO A 38 -19.98 -19.01 23.74
N THR A 39 -19.82 -17.93 24.53
CA THR A 39 -19.34 -17.94 25.91
C THR A 39 -20.40 -18.48 26.87
N PRO A 40 -20.02 -19.16 27.97
CA PRO A 40 -20.95 -19.83 28.87
C PRO A 40 -21.46 -18.91 29.98
N VAL A 41 -22.79 -18.79 30.11
CA VAL A 41 -23.45 -18.29 31.33
C VAL A 41 -24.18 -19.45 31.99
N LYS A 42 -23.86 -19.66 33.27
CA LYS A 42 -24.41 -20.70 34.15
C LYS A 42 -25.94 -20.59 34.27
N PRO A 43 -26.62 -21.75 34.36
CA PRO A 43 -27.69 -21.90 35.34
C PRO A 43 -27.52 -23.19 36.17
N THR A 44 -27.80 -23.09 37.46
CA THR A 44 -28.04 -24.20 38.39
C THR A 44 -29.52 -24.20 38.79
N PRO A 45 -30.05 -25.26 39.42
CA PRO A 45 -30.07 -26.67 39.02
C PRO A 45 -31.53 -27.19 39.00
N GLU A 46 -31.81 -28.41 38.49
CA GLU A 46 -32.62 -29.42 39.19
C GLU A 46 -32.93 -30.68 38.35
N THR A 47 -32.46 -31.81 38.89
CA THR A 47 -33.11 -33.13 39.03
C THR A 47 -33.31 -34.12 37.86
N LYS A 48 -32.85 -35.35 38.20
CA LYS A 48 -33.33 -36.71 37.84
C LYS A 48 -32.91 -37.24 36.45
N SER A 49 -31.86 -38.06 36.38
CA SER A 49 -31.86 -39.55 36.55
C SER A 49 -31.77 -40.23 35.17
N LYS A 50 -31.06 -41.32 34.86
CA LYS A 50 -30.25 -42.33 35.58
C LYS A 50 -29.50 -43.12 34.46
N VAL A 51 -28.27 -43.58 34.75
CA VAL A 51 -27.68 -44.92 34.39
C VAL A 51 -27.30 -45.16 32.91
N LYS A 52 -25.98 -45.22 32.56
CA LYS A 52 -25.10 -46.43 32.44
C LYS A 52 -25.67 -47.46 31.43
N LYS A 53 -24.98 -48.02 30.44
CA LYS A 53 -23.62 -48.58 30.41
C LYS A 53 -23.31 -49.09 28.98
N ARG A 54 -22.01 -49.20 28.67
CA ARG A 54 -21.36 -49.91 27.55
C ARG A 54 -21.89 -51.34 27.33
N SER A 55 -21.84 -51.85 26.09
CA SER A 55 -20.97 -53.00 25.72
C SER A 55 -21.05 -53.40 24.24
N ASN A 56 -19.96 -54.03 23.81
CA ASN A 56 -19.58 -54.54 22.48
C ASN A 56 -20.47 -55.66 21.92
N ASN A 57 -20.46 -55.81 20.59
CA ASN A 57 -20.01 -57.00 19.81
C ASN A 57 -20.57 -56.89 18.37
N SER A 58 -19.77 -56.86 17.31
CA SER A 58 -18.96 -57.93 16.67
C SER A 58 -19.78 -58.98 15.90
N SER A 59 -19.34 -59.24 14.65
CA SER A 59 -19.52 -60.39 13.72
C SER A 59 -19.98 -59.95 12.30
N LYS A 60 -19.09 -60.04 11.29
CA LYS A 60 -18.90 -61.14 10.28
C LYS A 60 -20.12 -61.28 9.34
N LYS A 61 -20.04 -61.44 8.00
CA LYS A 61 -19.04 -62.13 7.15
C LYS A 61 -19.37 -61.91 5.64
N ASN A 62 -18.33 -61.89 4.82
CA ASN A 62 -18.11 -62.36 3.42
C ASN A 62 -19.25 -62.57 2.40
N SER A 63 -19.00 -62.15 1.15
CA SER A 63 -18.70 -63.07 0.02
C SER A 63 -18.07 -62.34 -1.19
N LYS A 64 -17.26 -63.07 -1.96
CA LYS A 64 -16.42 -62.68 -3.12
C LYS A 64 -16.99 -63.24 -4.44
N ASN A 65 -16.67 -62.59 -5.58
CA ASN A 65 -16.05 -63.14 -6.83
C ASN A 65 -16.39 -62.22 -8.05
N THR A 66 -15.41 -61.58 -8.73
CA THR A 66 -14.68 -61.95 -10.00
C THR A 66 -15.62 -62.02 -11.24
N ASP A 67 -15.38 -61.43 -12.43
CA ASP A 67 -14.18 -61.31 -13.27
C ASP A 67 -14.23 -60.14 -14.32
N ASN A 68 -13.02 -59.71 -14.72
CA ASN A 68 -12.47 -59.17 -16.00
C ASN A 68 -13.33 -58.41 -17.05
N GLU A 69 -12.84 -57.25 -17.53
CA GLU A 69 -12.13 -57.10 -18.84
C GLU A 69 -11.75 -55.64 -19.19
N GLU A 70 -10.49 -55.49 -19.64
CA GLU A 70 -9.90 -54.56 -20.62
C GLU A 70 -9.94 -53.01 -20.48
N SER A 71 -8.73 -52.43 -20.37
CA SER A 71 -8.36 -51.11 -20.93
C SER A 71 -7.86 -51.30 -22.38
N PRO A 72 -8.03 -50.35 -23.32
CA PRO A 72 -7.00 -49.30 -23.50
C PRO A 72 -7.58 -47.98 -24.08
N THR A 73 -7.10 -46.78 -23.77
CA THR A 73 -5.90 -46.21 -24.38
C THR A 73 -5.62 -44.80 -23.83
N LYS A 74 -4.36 -44.62 -23.41
CA LYS A 74 -3.69 -43.33 -23.26
C LYS A 74 -3.79 -42.50 -24.55
N LYS A 75 -4.15 -41.21 -24.45
CA LYS A 75 -3.63 -40.20 -25.38
C LYS A 75 -3.48 -38.82 -24.71
N LYS A 76 -2.20 -38.49 -24.54
CA LYS A 76 -1.58 -37.17 -24.37
C LYS A 76 -1.83 -36.43 -23.05
N LYS A 77 -1.07 -36.87 -22.05
CA LYS A 77 -0.30 -35.96 -21.18
C LYS A 77 0.27 -34.84 -22.04
N LYS A 78 -0.25 -33.63 -21.87
CA LYS A 78 0.39 -32.40 -22.33
C LYS A 78 1.44 -32.02 -21.28
N GLU A 79 2.42 -32.90 -21.07
CA GLU A 79 3.71 -32.52 -20.47
C GLU A 79 4.49 -31.78 -21.55
N LYS A 80 4.07 -30.54 -21.84
CA LYS A 80 5.08 -29.52 -22.09
C LYS A 80 5.40 -28.99 -20.72
N ASP A 81 6.45 -29.56 -20.17
CA ASP A 81 7.30 -28.96 -19.17
C ASP A 81 7.76 -27.62 -19.76
N ASP A 82 6.88 -26.60 -19.71
CA ASP A 82 7.29 -25.21 -19.77
C ASP A 82 8.10 -25.02 -18.49
N LYS A 83 9.35 -25.50 -18.50
CA LYS A 83 10.38 -24.99 -17.61
C LYS A 83 10.37 -23.51 -17.90
N ILE A 84 9.63 -22.76 -17.08
CA ILE A 84 9.69 -21.31 -17.04
C ILE A 84 11.18 -21.04 -16.97
N GLU A 85 11.74 -20.51 -18.06
CA GLU A 85 13.16 -20.23 -18.12
C GLU A 85 13.42 -19.19 -17.04
N VAL A 86 13.93 -19.65 -15.90
CA VAL A 86 14.19 -18.78 -14.76
C VAL A 86 15.44 -18.02 -15.12
N TRP A 87 15.25 -16.79 -15.58
CA TRP A 87 16.35 -15.89 -15.85
C TRP A 87 17.03 -15.48 -14.54
N LYS A 88 18.21 -16.03 -14.31
CA LYS A 88 19.03 -15.75 -13.14
C LYS A 88 19.91 -14.52 -13.33
N TRP A 89 19.27 -13.37 -13.49
CA TRP A 89 19.96 -12.10 -13.70
C TRP A 89 21.01 -11.77 -12.62
N TRP A 90 20.91 -12.35 -11.42
CA TRP A 90 21.89 -12.17 -10.33
C TRP A 90 23.19 -12.97 -10.51
N GLU A 91 23.23 -13.94 -11.43
CA GLU A 91 24.45 -14.68 -11.81
C GLU A 91 25.17 -14.00 -12.99
N GLU A 92 24.54 -13.02 -13.65
CA GLU A 92 25.19 -12.25 -14.71
C GLU A 92 26.27 -11.34 -14.13
N GLU A 93 27.34 -11.13 -14.89
CA GLU A 93 28.29 -10.07 -14.54
C GLU A 93 27.53 -8.75 -14.44
N LYS A 94 27.88 -7.92 -13.44
CA LYS A 94 27.27 -6.60 -13.31
C LYS A 94 27.47 -5.86 -14.62
N ASP A 95 26.37 -5.70 -15.34
CA ASP A 95 26.30 -4.97 -16.58
C ASP A 95 27.00 -3.63 -16.38
N LYS A 96 28.17 -3.45 -17.00
CA LYS A 96 28.86 -2.15 -17.10
C LYS A 96 28.10 -1.24 -18.09
N LYS A 97 26.77 -1.25 -18.05
CA LYS A 97 25.92 -0.34 -18.82
C LYS A 97 26.35 1.08 -18.46
N LYS A 98 26.70 1.87 -19.49
CA LYS A 98 27.20 3.24 -19.36
C LYS A 98 26.25 4.04 -18.45
N GLY A 99 26.83 4.80 -17.52
CA GLY A 99 26.18 5.34 -16.33
C GLY A 99 24.78 5.93 -16.56
N GLY A 100 23.76 5.15 -16.22
CA GLY A 100 22.35 5.58 -16.23
C GLY A 100 21.43 4.77 -17.14
N THR A 101 21.96 4.09 -18.16
CA THR A 101 21.15 3.29 -19.09
C THR A 101 20.54 2.07 -18.41
N LYS A 102 19.23 1.91 -18.52
CA LYS A 102 18.45 0.82 -17.91
C LYS A 102 18.15 -0.33 -18.86
N TRP A 103 18.03 -0.04 -20.15
CA TRP A 103 17.72 -1.00 -21.20
C TRP A 103 18.33 -0.54 -22.52
N THR A 104 18.55 -1.47 -23.43
CA THR A 104 18.97 -1.25 -24.82
C THR A 104 17.79 -1.46 -25.75
N THR A 105 17.02 -2.52 -25.51
CA THR A 105 15.75 -2.78 -26.21
C THR A 105 14.59 -2.88 -25.23
N LEU A 106 13.46 -2.28 -25.60
CA LEU A 106 12.23 -2.28 -24.83
C LEU A 106 11.01 -2.35 -25.76
N ILE A 107 10.26 -3.45 -25.67
CA ILE A 107 9.03 -3.69 -26.45
C ILE A 107 7.92 -4.09 -25.49
N HIS A 108 6.73 -3.47 -25.61
CA HIS A 108 5.55 -3.80 -24.82
C HIS A 108 4.27 -3.46 -25.58
N GLY A 109 3.13 -4.04 -25.18
CA GLY A 109 1.83 -3.85 -25.84
C GLY A 109 1.09 -2.55 -25.51
N GLY A 110 1.74 -1.55 -24.92
CA GLY A 110 1.06 -0.35 -24.37
C GLY A 110 0.23 -0.64 -23.11
N PRO A 111 -0.58 0.33 -22.65
CA PRO A 111 -1.52 0.15 -21.55
C PRO A 111 -2.83 -0.51 -22.01
N LEU A 112 -3.54 -1.15 -21.08
CA LEU A 112 -4.94 -1.55 -21.24
C LEU A 112 -5.85 -0.49 -20.61
N PHE A 113 -6.69 0.14 -21.43
CA PHE A 113 -7.67 1.14 -20.98
C PHE A 113 -8.87 0.49 -20.27
N PRO A 114 -9.48 1.17 -19.29
CA PRO A 114 -10.74 0.72 -18.71
C PRO A 114 -11.84 0.73 -19.77
N PRO A 115 -12.84 -0.19 -19.70
CA PRO A 115 -13.95 -0.21 -20.63
C PRO A 115 -14.71 1.13 -20.62
N PRO A 116 -15.37 1.49 -21.74
CA PRO A 116 -16.23 2.67 -21.80
C PRO A 116 -17.38 2.54 -20.79
N TYR A 117 -17.98 3.66 -20.43
CA TYR A 117 -19.15 3.66 -19.56
C TYR A 117 -20.33 2.97 -20.24
N GLU A 118 -21.03 2.11 -19.47
CA GLU A 118 -22.29 1.50 -19.88
C GLU A 118 -23.43 2.24 -19.14
N PRO A 119 -24.32 2.96 -19.87
CA PRO A 119 -25.43 3.70 -19.28
C PRO A 119 -26.35 2.81 -18.45
N LEU A 120 -26.99 3.40 -17.44
CA LEU A 120 -27.92 2.69 -16.58
C LEU A 120 -29.14 2.19 -17.38
N PRO A 121 -29.72 1.03 -17.01
CA PRO A 121 -30.99 0.60 -17.57
C PRO A 121 -32.07 1.65 -17.30
N LYS A 122 -33.00 1.85 -18.26
CA LYS A 122 -34.12 2.81 -18.13
C LYS A 122 -35.01 2.61 -16.89
N THR A 123 -34.94 1.45 -16.25
CA THR A 123 -35.67 1.12 -15.03
C THR A 123 -35.01 1.67 -13.76
N VAL A 124 -33.74 2.08 -13.82
CA VAL A 124 -32.97 2.61 -12.70
C VAL A 124 -32.94 4.13 -12.83
N ASN A 125 -33.60 4.83 -11.92
CA ASN A 125 -33.77 6.27 -12.02
C ASN A 125 -33.01 7.02 -10.91
N PHE A 126 -32.33 8.09 -11.30
CA PHE A 126 -31.91 9.12 -10.36
C PHE A 126 -33.11 10.00 -9.98
N LYS A 127 -33.14 10.48 -8.74
CA LYS A 127 -34.19 11.36 -8.23
C LYS A 127 -33.59 12.63 -7.64
N TYR A 128 -34.24 13.75 -7.93
CA TYR A 128 -33.98 15.04 -7.32
C TYR A 128 -35.28 15.58 -6.73
N ASN A 129 -35.25 15.96 -5.44
CA ASN A 129 -36.42 16.44 -4.71
C ASN A 129 -37.66 15.53 -4.88
N GLY A 130 -37.44 14.22 -4.74
CA GLY A 130 -38.47 13.18 -4.88
C GLY A 130 -38.92 12.85 -6.31
N SER A 131 -38.53 13.64 -7.31
CA SER A 131 -38.94 13.47 -8.71
C SER A 131 -37.86 12.75 -9.53
N ASN A 132 -38.26 11.83 -10.40
CA ASN A 132 -37.34 11.16 -11.31
C ASN A 132 -36.75 12.17 -12.30
N MET A 133 -35.43 12.08 -12.51
CA MET A 133 -34.71 12.95 -13.41
C MET A 133 -33.68 12.13 -14.18
N ALA A 134 -33.72 12.20 -15.51
CA ALA A 134 -32.71 11.61 -16.37
C ALA A 134 -31.48 12.52 -16.41
N LEU A 135 -30.31 11.94 -16.22
CA LEU A 135 -29.04 12.65 -16.30
C LEU A 135 -28.44 12.49 -17.71
N ASN A 136 -27.61 13.45 -18.14
CA ASN A 136 -26.72 13.26 -19.27
C ASN A 136 -25.69 12.15 -18.94
N LEU A 137 -25.07 11.55 -19.97
CA LEU A 137 -24.22 10.37 -19.75
C LEU A 137 -22.99 10.65 -18.87
N GLU A 138 -22.40 11.85 -18.98
CA GLU A 138 -21.22 12.22 -18.18
C GLU A 138 -21.58 12.41 -16.68
N ALA A 139 -22.69 13.10 -16.39
CA ALA A 139 -23.19 13.24 -15.03
C ALA A 139 -23.73 11.91 -14.49
N GLU A 140 -24.34 11.07 -15.33
CA GLU A 140 -24.81 9.73 -14.94
C GLU A 140 -23.63 8.86 -14.49
N GLU A 141 -22.55 8.76 -15.29
CA GLU A 141 -21.34 7.99 -14.94
C GLU A 141 -20.82 8.42 -13.56
N VAL A 142 -20.67 9.73 -13.32
CA VAL A 142 -20.15 10.26 -12.06
C VAL A 142 -21.11 10.08 -10.88
N ALA A 143 -22.42 10.20 -11.10
CA ALA A 143 -23.44 9.88 -10.11
C ALA A 143 -23.33 8.40 -9.68
N THR A 144 -22.99 7.49 -10.60
CA THR A 144 -22.78 6.08 -10.25
C THR A 144 -21.61 5.86 -9.29
N PHE A 145 -20.55 6.67 -9.37
CA PHE A 145 -19.41 6.56 -8.47
C PHE A 145 -19.80 6.90 -7.03
N TYR A 146 -20.59 7.95 -6.84
CA TYR A 146 -21.12 8.33 -5.54
C TYR A 146 -22.12 7.30 -5.03
N ALA A 147 -23.04 6.83 -5.88
CA ALA A 147 -24.02 5.80 -5.52
C ALA A 147 -23.36 4.49 -5.05
N ARG A 148 -22.22 4.09 -5.64
CA ARG A 148 -21.43 2.93 -5.19
C ARG A 148 -20.77 3.11 -3.82
N LEU A 149 -20.64 4.35 -3.36
CA LEU A 149 -20.13 4.70 -2.03
C LEU A 149 -21.24 5.12 -1.06
N PHE A 150 -22.50 5.15 -1.49
CA PHE A 150 -23.61 5.55 -0.65
C PHE A 150 -23.69 4.65 0.61
N GLY A 151 -23.67 5.28 1.79
CA GLY A 151 -23.62 4.62 3.09
C GLY A 151 -22.20 4.23 3.57
N HIS A 152 -21.15 4.55 2.82
CA HIS A 152 -19.76 4.44 3.28
C HIS A 152 -19.39 5.68 4.11
N GLU A 153 -18.46 5.53 5.05
CA GLU A 153 -17.88 6.64 5.84
C GLU A 153 -17.40 7.85 5.02
N TYR A 154 -17.05 7.69 3.73
CA TYR A 154 -16.66 8.82 2.91
C TYR A 154 -17.84 9.76 2.62
N THR A 155 -19.04 9.21 2.36
CA THR A 155 -20.23 10.01 2.05
C THR A 155 -20.83 10.69 3.29
N THR A 156 -20.26 10.47 4.47
CA THR A 156 -20.63 11.21 5.70
C THR A 156 -19.68 12.38 5.98
N LYS A 157 -18.66 12.60 5.14
CA LYS A 157 -17.67 13.68 5.32
C LYS A 157 -18.00 14.87 4.42
N ASP A 158 -18.09 16.05 5.00
CA ASP A 158 -18.42 17.29 4.29
C ASP A 158 -17.41 17.60 3.17
N ILE A 159 -16.11 17.42 3.42
CA ILE A 159 -15.05 17.64 2.41
C ILE A 159 -15.30 16.74 1.19
N PHE A 160 -15.65 15.46 1.42
CA PHE A 160 -15.92 14.52 0.34
C PHE A 160 -17.13 14.93 -0.48
N ASN A 161 -18.24 15.24 0.20
CA ASN A 161 -19.50 15.60 -0.42
C ASN A 161 -19.41 16.92 -1.20
N ASN A 162 -18.75 17.93 -0.63
CA ASN A 162 -18.53 19.22 -1.27
C ASN A 162 -17.66 19.08 -2.53
N ASN A 163 -16.54 18.35 -2.45
CA ASN A 163 -15.67 18.13 -3.60
C ASN A 163 -16.36 17.32 -4.71
N PHE A 164 -17.08 16.25 -4.33
CA PHE A 164 -17.87 15.46 -5.27
C PHE A 164 -18.89 16.35 -6.00
N PHE A 165 -19.70 17.11 -5.25
CA PHE A 165 -20.77 17.90 -5.82
C PHE A 165 -20.23 19.00 -6.75
N ASN A 166 -19.15 19.66 -6.34
CA ASN A 166 -18.48 20.67 -7.14
C ASN A 166 -17.96 20.12 -8.48
N ASP A 167 -17.37 18.92 -8.48
CA ASP A 167 -16.88 18.31 -9.72
C ASP A 167 -17.99 17.70 -10.57
N TRP A 168 -19.02 17.10 -9.95
CA TRP A 168 -20.16 16.52 -10.65
C TRP A 168 -20.96 17.59 -11.41
N ARG A 169 -21.18 18.77 -10.81
CA ARG A 169 -21.88 19.88 -11.49
C ARG A 169 -21.14 20.42 -12.73
N LYS A 170 -19.82 20.20 -12.85
CA LYS A 170 -19.06 20.62 -14.05
C LYS A 170 -19.37 19.74 -15.27
N LEU A 171 -19.90 18.54 -15.07
CA LEU A 171 -20.25 17.59 -16.14
C LEU A 171 -21.74 17.62 -16.52
N MET A 172 -22.55 18.28 -15.70
CA MET A 172 -23.95 18.51 -15.99
C MET A 172 -24.12 19.46 -17.19
N THR A 173 -25.24 19.33 -17.88
CA THR A 173 -25.79 20.34 -18.78
C THR A 173 -26.20 21.59 -18.01
N TYR A 174 -26.57 22.65 -18.73
CA TYR A 174 -27.05 23.88 -18.09
C TYR A 174 -28.36 23.63 -17.33
N GLU A 175 -29.29 22.90 -17.95
CA GLU A 175 -30.59 22.55 -17.40
C GLU A 175 -30.46 21.71 -16.14
N GLU A 176 -29.57 20.70 -16.16
CA GLU A 176 -29.29 19.89 -14.98
C GLU A 176 -28.71 20.71 -13.82
N ARG A 177 -27.79 21.64 -14.12
CA ARG A 177 -27.22 22.52 -13.08
C ARG A 177 -28.27 23.46 -12.49
N GLU A 178 -29.22 23.94 -13.29
CA GLU A 178 -30.28 24.82 -12.81
C GLU A 178 -31.28 24.09 -11.90
N ILE A 179 -31.41 22.77 -12.03
CA ILE A 179 -32.27 21.96 -11.17
C ILE A 179 -31.49 21.49 -9.94
N ILE A 180 -30.33 20.86 -10.14
CA ILE A 180 -29.56 20.19 -9.09
C ILE A 180 -28.69 21.23 -8.34
N LYS A 181 -29.24 21.78 -7.25
CA LYS A 181 -28.59 22.84 -6.44
C LYS A 181 -28.08 22.35 -5.09
N ASP A 182 -28.70 21.33 -4.52
CA ASP A 182 -28.31 20.75 -3.23
C ASP A 182 -28.11 19.23 -3.34
N LEU A 183 -26.96 18.74 -2.88
CA LEU A 183 -26.67 17.32 -2.83
C LEU A 183 -27.63 16.57 -1.87
N ASN A 184 -28.15 17.22 -0.83
CA ASN A 184 -29.07 16.59 0.11
C ASN A 184 -30.44 16.28 -0.49
N GLU A 185 -30.81 16.97 -1.57
CA GLU A 185 -32.06 16.71 -2.32
C GLU A 185 -31.88 15.59 -3.36
N CYS A 186 -30.65 15.10 -3.56
CA CYS A 186 -30.33 14.00 -4.48
C CYS A 186 -30.55 12.64 -3.81
N ASP A 187 -31.34 11.77 -4.47
CA ASP A 187 -31.57 10.40 -4.01
C ASP A 187 -30.88 9.39 -4.97
N PHE A 188 -29.82 8.78 -4.45
CA PHE A 188 -29.01 7.77 -5.14
C PHE A 188 -29.42 6.32 -4.80
N SER A 189 -30.50 6.11 -4.06
CA SER A 189 -30.89 4.80 -3.52
C SER A 189 -31.14 3.75 -4.61
N GLN A 190 -31.81 4.11 -5.71
CA GLN A 190 -32.04 3.17 -6.82
C GLN A 190 -30.74 2.77 -7.52
N LEU A 191 -29.84 3.74 -7.76
CA LEU A 191 -28.52 3.47 -8.34
C LEU A 191 -27.71 2.55 -7.42
N ARG A 192 -27.75 2.81 -6.11
CA ARG A 192 -27.11 1.96 -5.11
C ARG A 192 -27.64 0.53 -5.16
N ASN A 193 -28.96 0.37 -5.13
CA ASN A 193 -29.63 -0.94 -5.16
C ASN A 193 -29.31 -1.71 -6.45
N TYR A 194 -29.26 -1.02 -7.59
CA TYR A 194 -28.82 -1.60 -8.85
C TYR A 194 -27.41 -2.20 -8.72
N PHE A 195 -26.41 -1.45 -8.23
CA PHE A 195 -25.05 -1.97 -8.08
C PHE A 195 -24.89 -3.05 -7.01
N VAL A 196 -25.72 -3.03 -5.96
CA VAL A 196 -25.82 -4.15 -5.01
C VAL A 196 -26.27 -5.41 -5.74
N SER A 197 -27.36 -5.32 -6.52
CA SER A 197 -27.86 -6.46 -7.30
C SER A 197 -26.87 -6.95 -8.37
N GLU A 198 -26.15 -6.06 -9.05
CA GLU A 198 -25.09 -6.43 -10.02
C GLU A 198 -23.93 -7.16 -9.34
N THR A 199 -23.63 -6.80 -8.09
CA THR A 199 -22.61 -7.51 -7.31
C THR A 199 -23.08 -8.91 -6.91
N GLU A 200 -24.35 -9.07 -6.57
CA GLU A 200 -24.96 -10.37 -6.28
C GLU A 200 -25.00 -11.27 -7.52
N LYS A 201 -25.42 -10.73 -8.67
CA LYS A 201 -25.37 -11.44 -9.96
C LYS A 201 -23.95 -11.91 -10.30
N ARG A 202 -22.95 -11.05 -10.13
CA ARG A 202 -21.53 -11.42 -10.32
C ARG A 202 -21.09 -12.55 -9.40
N LYS A 203 -21.52 -12.58 -8.14
CA LYS A 203 -21.23 -13.69 -7.21
C LYS A 203 -21.93 -14.98 -7.66
N ALA A 204 -23.17 -14.87 -8.12
CA ALA A 204 -24.01 -15.96 -8.59
C ALA A 204 -23.66 -16.49 -10.00
N MET A 205 -22.70 -15.87 -10.71
CA MET A 205 -22.28 -16.33 -12.04
C MET A 205 -21.98 -17.83 -12.09
N THR A 206 -22.40 -18.45 -13.18
CA THR A 206 -22.18 -19.86 -13.48
C THR A 206 -20.69 -20.16 -13.65
N LYS A 207 -20.35 -21.46 -13.63
CA LYS A 207 -18.97 -21.90 -13.86
C LYS A 207 -18.48 -21.53 -15.26
N ASP A 208 -19.35 -21.60 -16.26
CA ASP A 208 -19.01 -21.34 -17.66
C ASP A 208 -18.76 -19.85 -17.90
N GLU A 209 -19.59 -18.95 -17.36
CA GLU A 209 -19.36 -17.50 -17.40
C GLU A 209 -18.05 -17.11 -16.69
N LYS A 210 -17.78 -17.71 -15.53
CA LYS A 210 -16.51 -17.52 -14.81
C LYS A 210 -15.31 -18.02 -15.61
N SER A 211 -15.45 -19.11 -16.37
CA SER A 211 -14.39 -19.63 -17.25
C SER A 211 -14.12 -18.66 -18.40
N LYS A 212 -15.16 -18.15 -19.06
CA LYS A 212 -15.02 -17.18 -20.15
C LYS A 212 -14.30 -15.89 -19.69
N LEU A 213 -14.72 -15.34 -18.55
CA LEU A 213 -14.04 -14.16 -17.95
C LEU A 213 -12.58 -14.44 -17.59
N LYS A 214 -12.25 -15.67 -17.21
CA LYS A 214 -10.86 -16.07 -16.94
C LYS A 214 -10.04 -16.12 -18.23
N GLU A 215 -10.59 -16.70 -19.29
CA GLU A 215 -9.95 -16.78 -20.61
C GLU A 215 -9.67 -15.39 -21.21
N ASP A 216 -10.63 -14.46 -21.10
CA ASP A 216 -10.43 -13.08 -21.55
C ASP A 216 -9.33 -12.37 -20.74
N ARG A 217 -9.30 -12.55 -19.41
CA ARG A 217 -8.19 -12.03 -18.57
C ARG A 217 -6.84 -12.64 -18.92
N GLU A 218 -6.79 -13.93 -19.26
CA GLU A 218 -5.56 -14.61 -19.69
C GLU A 218 -5.10 -14.09 -21.07
N ARG A 219 -6.03 -13.73 -21.96
CA ARG A 219 -5.72 -13.08 -23.23
C ARG A 219 -5.12 -11.70 -23.01
N GLU A 220 -5.78 -10.85 -22.21
CA GLU A 220 -5.25 -9.53 -21.82
C GLU A 220 -3.85 -9.63 -21.18
N GLN A 221 -3.65 -10.61 -20.29
CA GLN A 221 -2.37 -10.81 -19.63
C GLN A 221 -1.25 -11.20 -20.62
N LYS A 222 -1.57 -11.98 -21.65
CA LYS A 222 -0.60 -12.36 -22.69
C LYS A 222 -0.23 -11.18 -23.58
N GLU A 223 -1.18 -10.30 -23.87
CA GLU A 223 -1.01 -9.16 -24.77
C GLU A 223 -0.35 -7.96 -24.08
N TYR A 224 -0.82 -7.59 -22.89
CA TYR A 224 -0.39 -6.36 -22.18
C TYR A 224 0.45 -6.63 -20.94
N GLY A 225 0.47 -7.87 -20.45
CA GLY A 225 1.06 -8.20 -19.15
C GLY A 225 2.56 -8.49 -19.15
N MET A 226 3.22 -8.43 -20.31
CA MET A 226 4.63 -8.73 -20.49
C MET A 226 5.33 -7.67 -21.35
N ALA A 227 6.56 -7.34 -21.00
CA ALA A 227 7.48 -6.57 -21.83
C ALA A 227 8.66 -7.46 -22.26
N MET A 228 9.23 -7.22 -23.44
CA MET A 228 10.52 -7.76 -23.85
C MET A 228 11.59 -6.70 -23.60
N ILE A 229 12.59 -7.02 -22.79
CA ILE A 229 13.64 -6.09 -22.40
C ILE A 229 14.98 -6.76 -22.55
N ASP A 230 15.85 -6.20 -23.39
CA ASP A 230 17.18 -6.75 -23.68
C ASP A 230 17.12 -8.24 -24.07
N GLY A 231 16.05 -8.66 -24.77
CA GLY A 231 15.83 -10.06 -25.19
C GLY A 231 15.12 -10.95 -24.16
N HIS A 232 14.82 -10.45 -22.96
CA HIS A 232 14.13 -11.22 -21.92
C HIS A 232 12.69 -10.77 -21.70
N LYS A 233 11.77 -11.73 -21.62
CA LYS A 233 10.37 -11.48 -21.24
C LYS A 233 10.27 -11.20 -19.74
N GLN A 234 9.68 -10.06 -19.38
CA GLN A 234 9.50 -9.65 -17.99
C GLN A 234 8.06 -9.18 -17.75
N ALA A 235 7.48 -9.61 -16.64
CA ALA A 235 6.11 -9.26 -16.29
C ALA A 235 5.96 -7.77 -15.99
N ILE A 236 4.83 -7.19 -16.38
CA ILE A 236 4.43 -5.81 -16.09
C ILE A 236 3.54 -5.82 -14.84
N ALA A 237 3.78 -4.91 -13.89
CA ALA A 237 3.07 -4.86 -12.62
C ALA A 237 1.61 -4.41 -12.78
N ASN A 238 1.40 -3.32 -13.51
CA ASN A 238 0.14 -2.58 -13.55
C ASN A 238 -0.17 -2.09 -14.96
N PHE A 239 -0.31 -3.00 -15.93
CA PHE A 239 -0.58 -2.64 -17.33
C PHE A 239 -1.99 -2.04 -17.55
N ARG A 240 -2.90 -2.16 -16.58
CA ARG A 240 -4.24 -1.57 -16.64
C ARG A 240 -4.21 -0.14 -16.12
N ILE A 241 -4.74 0.79 -16.91
CA ILE A 241 -4.98 2.16 -16.49
C ILE A 241 -6.06 2.18 -15.39
N GLU A 242 -5.84 3.01 -14.37
CA GLU A 242 -6.81 3.18 -13.28
C GLU A 242 -8.16 3.69 -13.85
N PRO A 243 -9.29 3.07 -13.52
CA PRO A 243 -10.59 3.55 -13.98
C PRO A 243 -10.96 4.90 -13.34
N PRO A 244 -11.82 5.70 -13.99
CA PRO A 244 -12.38 6.91 -13.38
C PRO A 244 -13.14 6.57 -12.10
N GLY A 245 -13.25 7.56 -11.21
CA GLY A 245 -13.92 7.37 -9.92
C GLY A 245 -13.73 8.57 -9.00
N LEU A 246 -14.12 8.45 -7.73
CA LEU A 246 -13.88 9.50 -6.74
C LEU A 246 -12.56 9.27 -6.01
N PHE A 247 -11.77 10.33 -5.79
CA PHE A 247 -10.52 10.27 -5.07
C PHE A 247 -10.77 10.00 -3.59
N ARG A 248 -10.15 8.95 -3.06
CA ARG A 248 -10.34 8.48 -1.68
C ARG A 248 -9.06 8.71 -0.88
N GLY A 249 -8.71 9.99 -0.72
CA GLY A 249 -7.59 10.39 0.14
C GLY A 249 -7.73 9.80 1.55
N ARG A 250 -6.59 9.41 2.15
CA ARG A 250 -6.54 8.86 3.51
C ARG A 250 -6.56 10.00 4.55
N GLY A 251 -7.11 9.71 5.73
CA GLY A 251 -7.31 10.71 6.78
C GLY A 251 -8.23 11.85 6.33
N GLU A 252 -7.95 13.06 6.82
CA GLU A 252 -8.66 14.29 6.46
C GLU A 252 -8.03 14.96 5.23
N HIS A 253 -7.96 14.22 4.12
CA HIS A 253 -7.37 14.73 2.88
C HIS A 253 -8.29 15.79 2.22
N PRO A 254 -7.81 17.00 1.92
CA PRO A 254 -8.64 18.11 1.43
C PRO A 254 -9.25 17.91 0.03
N LYS A 255 -8.78 16.92 -0.73
CA LYS A 255 -9.20 16.60 -2.10
C LYS A 255 -10.05 15.33 -2.17
N MET A 256 -10.34 14.68 -1.03
CA MET A 256 -11.22 13.51 -1.04
C MET A 256 -12.56 13.87 -1.68
N GLY A 257 -13.14 12.98 -2.48
CA GLY A 257 -14.38 13.24 -3.21
C GLY A 257 -14.19 13.88 -4.58
N CYS A 258 -13.04 14.50 -4.88
CA CYS A 258 -12.75 15.02 -6.22
C CYS A 258 -12.80 13.91 -7.28
N LEU A 259 -13.24 14.28 -8.48
CA LEU A 259 -13.35 13.34 -9.60
C LEU A 259 -11.96 12.99 -10.15
N LYS A 260 -11.61 11.71 -10.11
CA LYS A 260 -10.55 11.12 -10.93
C LYS A 260 -11.10 10.87 -12.33
N ARG A 261 -10.58 11.61 -13.30
CA ARG A 261 -11.05 11.58 -14.69
C ARG A 261 -10.58 10.30 -15.39
N ARG A 262 -11.29 9.95 -16.46
CA ARG A 262 -10.88 8.88 -17.37
C ARG A 262 -9.62 9.35 -18.11
N ILE A 263 -8.60 8.51 -18.10
CA ILE A 263 -7.38 8.73 -18.87
C ILE A 263 -7.63 8.25 -20.30
N LEU A 264 -7.36 9.13 -21.28
CA LEU A 264 -7.47 8.84 -22.70
C LEU A 264 -6.09 8.53 -23.30
N PRO A 265 -6.01 7.91 -24.49
CA PRO A 265 -4.74 7.74 -25.20
C PRO A 265 -3.95 9.05 -25.36
N GLU A 266 -4.65 10.16 -25.57
CA GLU A 266 -4.09 11.51 -25.71
C GLU A 266 -3.47 12.06 -24.41
N ASP A 267 -3.66 11.38 -23.27
CA ASP A 267 -3.01 11.69 -21.99
C ASP A 267 -1.75 10.86 -21.74
N VAL A 268 -1.57 9.76 -22.49
CA VAL A 268 -0.54 8.74 -22.23
C VAL A 268 0.73 8.98 -23.04
N ILE A 269 1.86 9.02 -22.33
CA ILE A 269 3.20 8.98 -22.89
C ILE A 269 3.70 7.54 -22.91
N ILE A 270 4.07 7.05 -24.09
CA ILE A 270 4.67 5.72 -24.28
C ILE A 270 6.19 5.83 -24.28
N ASN A 271 6.89 4.90 -23.62
CA ASN A 271 8.34 4.80 -23.64
C ASN A 271 8.80 3.41 -24.08
N CYS A 272 9.43 3.34 -25.26
CA CYS A 272 9.80 2.08 -25.91
C CYS A 272 11.04 2.25 -26.80
N SER A 273 11.52 1.18 -27.43
CA SER A 273 12.51 1.28 -28.51
C SER A 273 11.94 1.92 -29.77
N LYS A 274 12.79 2.56 -30.58
CA LYS A 274 12.38 3.30 -31.78
C LYS A 274 11.64 2.45 -32.81
N ASP A 275 12.01 1.18 -32.94
CA ASP A 275 11.57 0.35 -34.05
C ASP A 275 10.24 -0.38 -33.78
N LEU A 276 9.73 -0.36 -32.53
CA LEU A 276 8.51 -1.09 -32.15
C LEU A 276 7.66 -0.27 -31.15
N ILE A 277 6.79 0.56 -31.71
CA ILE A 277 5.85 1.41 -30.96
C ILE A 277 4.49 0.71 -30.89
N PRO A 278 3.89 0.50 -29.70
CA PRO A 278 2.55 -0.05 -29.58
C PRO A 278 1.52 0.90 -30.23
N PRO A 279 0.58 0.40 -31.05
CA PRO A 279 -0.43 1.25 -31.67
C PRO A 279 -1.45 1.75 -30.62
N PRO A 280 -1.93 3.00 -30.72
CA PRO A 280 -3.06 3.46 -29.92
C PRO A 280 -4.36 2.75 -30.32
N PRO A 281 -5.41 2.80 -29.48
CA PRO A 281 -6.75 2.39 -29.86
C PRO A 281 -7.21 3.05 -31.19
N PRO A 282 -8.03 2.38 -32.01
CA PRO A 282 -8.49 2.94 -33.28
C PRO A 282 -9.13 4.32 -33.11
N GLY A 283 -8.72 5.27 -33.96
CA GLY A 283 -9.22 6.66 -33.93
C GLY A 283 -8.54 7.57 -32.91
N HIS A 284 -7.61 7.07 -32.13
CA HIS A 284 -6.87 7.82 -31.12
C HIS A 284 -5.39 7.97 -31.45
N GLN A 285 -4.71 8.84 -30.71
CA GLN A 285 -3.26 9.00 -30.75
C GLN A 285 -2.66 9.08 -29.35
N TRP A 286 -1.40 8.68 -29.21
CA TRP A 286 -0.67 8.88 -27.96
C TRP A 286 -0.33 10.35 -27.75
N LYS A 287 -0.25 10.79 -26.49
CA LYS A 287 0.22 12.12 -26.12
C LYS A 287 1.63 12.40 -26.65
N GLU A 288 2.52 11.43 -26.42
CA GLU A 288 3.93 11.50 -26.77
C GLU A 288 4.47 10.06 -26.87
N ILE A 289 5.39 9.84 -27.81
CA ILE A 289 6.21 8.63 -27.88
C ILE A 289 7.65 9.04 -27.57
N ARG A 290 8.23 8.41 -26.54
CA ARG A 290 9.59 8.64 -26.06
C ARG A 290 10.43 7.37 -26.17
N HIS A 291 11.74 7.57 -26.28
CA HIS A 291 12.74 6.49 -26.34
C HIS A 291 13.85 6.76 -25.32
N ASP A 292 13.47 6.99 -24.07
CA ASP A 292 14.36 7.33 -22.97
C ASP A 292 14.79 6.07 -22.22
N ASN A 293 16.00 5.62 -22.51
CA ASN A 293 16.59 4.45 -21.89
C ASN A 293 17.21 4.70 -20.51
N SER A 294 17.14 5.93 -19.99
CA SER A 294 17.61 6.27 -18.64
C SER A 294 16.55 5.98 -17.57
N VAL A 295 15.28 5.79 -17.98
CA VAL A 295 14.13 5.55 -17.10
C VAL A 295 13.60 4.13 -17.22
N ALA A 296 12.84 3.70 -16.21
CA ALA A 296 12.34 2.32 -16.07
C ALA A 296 10.84 2.17 -16.36
N TRP A 297 10.12 3.27 -16.55
CA TRP A 297 8.69 3.24 -16.82
C TRP A 297 8.42 2.99 -18.30
N LEU A 298 7.33 2.27 -18.55
CA LEU A 298 6.87 1.86 -19.89
C LEU A 298 5.84 2.84 -20.43
N CYS A 299 4.94 3.29 -19.57
CA CYS A 299 3.92 4.28 -19.89
C CYS A 299 3.84 5.26 -18.73
N SER A 300 3.45 6.50 -19.01
CA SER A 300 3.14 7.48 -17.96
C SER A 300 2.00 8.40 -18.38
N TRP A 301 1.31 8.95 -17.39
CA TRP A 301 0.31 10.00 -17.58
C TRP A 301 0.27 10.86 -16.31
N THR A 302 -0.29 12.06 -16.42
CA THR A 302 -0.49 12.95 -15.26
C THR A 302 -1.91 12.78 -14.75
N GLU A 303 -2.10 12.38 -13.49
CA GLU A 303 -3.43 12.31 -12.89
C GLU A 303 -3.93 13.71 -12.50
N ASN A 304 -5.26 13.91 -12.55
CA ASN A 304 -5.85 15.25 -12.53
C ASN A 304 -6.12 15.82 -11.14
N VAL A 305 -6.05 15.03 -10.07
CA VAL A 305 -6.43 15.44 -8.71
C VAL A 305 -5.26 16.09 -7.99
N LEU A 306 -4.07 15.47 -8.03
CA LEU A 306 -2.85 16.00 -7.40
C LEU A 306 -1.80 16.46 -8.42
N GLY A 307 -2.07 16.32 -9.72
CA GLY A 307 -1.14 16.67 -10.80
C GLY A 307 0.10 15.78 -10.85
N GLN A 308 0.05 14.59 -10.26
CA GLN A 308 1.20 13.69 -10.17
C GLN A 308 1.30 12.78 -11.39
N ASN A 309 2.53 12.42 -11.76
CA ASN A 309 2.73 11.42 -12.79
C ASN A 309 2.53 10.01 -12.23
N LYS A 310 1.67 9.24 -12.90
CA LYS A 310 1.49 7.81 -12.71
C LYS A 310 2.29 7.05 -13.76
N TYR A 311 2.69 5.82 -13.44
CA TYR A 311 3.57 5.03 -14.28
C TYR A 311 3.12 3.58 -14.36
N ILE A 312 3.30 2.98 -15.55
CA ILE A 312 3.31 1.52 -15.73
C ILE A 312 4.76 1.06 -15.60
N LEU A 313 5.00 0.16 -14.66
CA LEU A 313 6.33 -0.36 -14.33
C LEU A 313 6.35 -1.88 -14.42
N LEU A 314 7.57 -2.43 -14.50
CA LEU A 314 7.78 -3.86 -14.41
C LEU A 314 7.44 -4.40 -13.02
N SER A 315 7.03 -5.67 -13.01
CA SER A 315 6.76 -6.48 -11.81
C SER A 315 7.98 -6.52 -10.88
N PRO A 316 7.80 -6.66 -9.55
CA PRO A 316 8.90 -6.85 -8.61
C PRO A 316 9.84 -8.03 -8.95
N SER A 317 9.37 -9.02 -9.70
CA SER A 317 10.16 -10.16 -10.18
C SER A 317 11.15 -9.83 -11.32
N SER A 318 11.05 -8.64 -11.91
CA SER A 318 11.92 -8.17 -12.99
C SER A 318 13.36 -7.89 -12.51
N LYS A 319 14.35 -8.04 -13.40
CA LYS A 319 15.77 -7.72 -13.12
C LYS A 319 15.92 -6.29 -12.58
N MET A 320 15.37 -5.31 -13.29
CA MET A 320 15.51 -3.89 -12.90
C MET A 320 14.95 -3.57 -11.51
N LYS A 321 13.86 -4.24 -11.09
CA LYS A 321 13.30 -4.06 -9.74
C LYS A 321 14.10 -4.86 -8.72
N GLY A 322 14.47 -6.10 -9.04
CA GLY A 322 15.29 -6.97 -8.22
C GLY A 322 16.66 -6.40 -7.89
N GLU A 323 17.40 -5.88 -8.87
CA GLU A 323 18.71 -5.25 -8.68
C GLU A 323 18.63 -4.05 -7.74
N LYS A 324 17.63 -3.17 -7.91
CA LYS A 324 17.41 -2.03 -7.00
C LYS A 324 17.08 -2.48 -5.58
N ASP A 325 16.31 -3.56 -5.43
CA ASP A 325 15.96 -4.10 -4.12
C ASP A 325 17.16 -4.77 -3.44
N PHE A 326 17.97 -5.48 -4.21
CA PHE A 326 19.24 -6.03 -3.77
C PHE A 326 20.20 -4.92 -3.32
N GLU A 327 20.41 -3.87 -4.13
CA GLU A 327 21.22 -2.70 -3.79
C GLU A 327 20.71 -1.97 -2.54
N LYS A 328 19.39 -1.87 -2.36
CA LYS A 328 18.76 -1.30 -1.17
C LYS A 328 19.21 -2.05 0.09
N PHE A 329 19.22 -3.38 0.07
CA PHE A 329 19.68 -4.18 1.21
C PHE A 329 21.21 -4.15 1.37
N GLU A 330 21.99 -4.16 0.30
CA GLU A 330 23.45 -4.00 0.38
C GLU A 330 23.86 -2.65 0.98
N ARG A 331 23.10 -1.59 0.69
CA ARG A 331 23.29 -0.28 1.32
C ARG A 331 22.97 -0.30 2.82
N ALA A 332 21.91 -1.00 3.22
CA ALA A 332 21.59 -1.20 4.63
C ALA A 332 22.66 -2.03 5.36
N ARG A 333 23.24 -3.04 4.71
CA ARG A 333 24.39 -3.80 5.24
C ARG A 333 25.63 -2.92 5.39
N SER A 334 25.88 -2.05 4.42
CA SER A 334 26.99 -1.08 4.48
C SER A 334 26.81 -0.08 5.62
N LEU A 335 25.59 0.43 5.82
CA LEU A 335 25.24 1.24 6.99
C LEU A 335 25.53 0.49 8.30
N GLY A 336 25.17 -0.79 8.38
CA GLY A 336 25.42 -1.62 9.55
C GLY A 336 26.90 -1.72 9.94
N LYS A 337 27.84 -1.62 8.99
CA LYS A 337 29.29 -1.62 9.27
C LYS A 337 29.80 -0.35 9.95
N ILE A 338 29.10 0.78 9.75
CA ILE A 338 29.53 2.11 10.24
C ILE A 338 28.55 2.74 11.24
N ILE A 339 27.47 2.04 11.59
CA ILE A 339 26.37 2.60 12.39
C ILE A 339 26.85 3.12 13.74
N ASP A 340 27.78 2.43 14.41
CA ASP A 340 28.27 2.85 15.72
C ASP A 340 29.14 4.12 15.64
N GLN A 341 29.85 4.33 14.52
CA GLN A 341 30.57 5.57 14.25
C GLN A 341 29.59 6.72 14.05
N ILE A 342 28.50 6.50 13.31
CA ILE A 342 27.43 7.49 13.11
C ILE A 342 26.78 7.84 14.46
N ARG A 343 26.54 6.83 15.31
CA ARG A 343 25.97 7.02 16.64
C ARG A 343 26.84 7.88 17.53
N LYS A 344 28.14 7.57 17.59
CA LYS A 344 29.10 8.39 18.32
C LYS A 344 29.10 9.83 17.79
N LYS A 345 29.15 10.00 16.46
CA LYS A 345 29.18 11.31 15.82
C LYS A 345 27.96 12.16 16.16
N TYR A 346 26.73 11.66 16.00
CA TYR A 346 25.56 12.48 16.31
C TYR A 346 25.48 12.82 17.82
N PHE A 347 25.94 11.93 18.71
CA PHE A 347 25.96 12.23 20.15
C PHE A 347 26.96 13.34 20.52
N ASP A 348 28.06 13.44 19.78
CA ASP A 348 29.01 14.54 19.93
C ASP A 348 28.47 15.83 19.28
N GLU A 349 27.83 15.74 18.12
CA GLU A 349 27.19 16.87 17.43
C GLU A 349 26.05 17.51 18.25
N MET A 350 25.37 16.75 19.12
CA MET A 350 24.38 17.28 20.08
C MET A 350 24.96 18.34 21.05
N LYS A 351 26.29 18.42 21.18
CA LYS A 351 27.00 19.41 22.01
C LYS A 351 27.44 20.65 21.23
N SER A 352 27.25 20.67 19.90
CA SER A 352 27.73 21.75 19.02
C SER A 352 27.27 23.13 19.48
N LYS A 353 28.02 24.20 19.18
CA LYS A 353 27.53 25.57 19.40
C LYS A 353 26.43 25.95 18.41
N GLU A 354 26.38 25.29 17.25
CA GLU A 354 25.42 25.57 16.20
C GLU A 354 24.10 24.79 16.39
N MET A 355 22.98 25.52 16.44
CA MET A 355 21.65 24.93 16.61
C MET A 355 21.28 23.95 15.49
N LYS A 356 21.61 24.29 14.24
CA LYS A 356 21.35 23.45 13.06
C LYS A 356 22.00 22.06 13.19
N ILE A 357 23.23 22.02 13.72
CA ILE A 357 23.96 20.76 13.94
C ILE A 357 23.27 19.94 15.04
N ARG A 358 22.84 20.58 16.15
CA ARG A 358 22.11 19.89 17.22
C ARG A 358 20.78 19.31 16.74
N GLN A 359 19.98 20.10 16.02
CA GLN A 359 18.70 19.66 15.46
C GLN A 359 18.86 18.48 14.53
N ARG A 360 19.82 18.56 13.59
CA ARG A 360 20.17 17.44 12.72
C ARG A 360 20.55 16.20 13.51
N ALA A 361 21.40 16.33 14.52
CA ALA A 361 21.86 15.22 15.33
C ALA A 361 20.73 14.53 16.11
N VAL A 362 19.81 15.31 16.69
CA VAL A 362 18.62 14.78 17.37
C VAL A 362 17.65 14.13 16.38
N ALA A 363 17.45 14.70 15.20
CA ALA A 363 16.63 14.08 14.16
C ALA A 363 17.21 12.74 13.66
N ILE A 364 18.53 12.65 13.46
CA ILE A 364 19.20 11.37 13.13
C ILE A 364 19.02 10.36 14.27
N TYR A 365 19.12 10.80 15.53
CA TYR A 365 18.86 9.94 16.69
C TYR A 365 17.43 9.39 16.68
N PHE A 366 16.40 10.20 16.41
CA PHE A 366 15.02 9.72 16.29
C PHE A 366 14.82 8.74 15.14
N ILE A 367 15.44 8.99 13.98
CA ILE A 367 15.39 8.08 12.84
C ILE A 367 16.09 6.75 13.14
N ASP A 368 17.26 6.77 13.79
CA ASP A 368 17.99 5.56 14.19
C ASP A 368 17.28 4.77 15.28
N LYS A 369 16.81 5.42 16.35
CA LYS A 369 16.27 4.72 17.52
C LYS A 369 14.79 4.36 17.40
N PHE A 370 14.00 5.22 16.77
CA PHE A 370 12.54 5.05 16.71
C PHE A 370 12.05 4.72 15.31
N ALA A 371 12.98 4.56 14.34
CA ALA A 371 12.66 4.24 12.95
C ALA A 371 11.63 5.19 12.32
N LEU A 372 11.61 6.46 12.75
CA LEU A 372 10.73 7.48 12.20
C LEU A 372 11.06 7.69 10.71
N ARG A 373 10.01 7.97 9.92
CA ARG A 373 10.20 8.40 8.52
C ARG A 373 10.78 9.81 8.49
N ALA A 374 11.49 10.17 7.41
CA ALA A 374 12.17 11.46 7.30
C ALA A 374 11.21 12.66 7.49
N GLY A 375 9.99 12.61 6.92
CA GLY A 375 8.99 13.67 7.04
C GLY A 375 9.29 14.86 6.13
N ASN A 376 8.95 14.74 4.84
CA ASN A 376 9.03 15.89 3.93
C ASN A 376 7.90 16.89 4.25
N GLU A 377 8.19 18.17 4.10
CA GLU A 377 7.17 19.23 4.15
C GLU A 377 6.06 18.97 3.12
N LYS A 378 4.83 19.33 3.51
CA LYS A 378 3.63 19.15 2.69
C LYS A 378 2.77 20.40 2.82
N ASP A 379 2.17 20.81 1.71
CA ASP A 379 1.09 21.77 1.71
C ASP A 379 -0.20 21.09 2.22
N THR A 380 -0.70 21.53 3.37
CA THR A 380 -1.89 20.97 4.03
C THR A 380 -3.19 21.32 3.30
N ASN A 381 -3.17 22.28 2.36
CA ASN A 381 -4.31 22.56 1.48
C ASN A 381 -4.41 21.55 0.34
N GLU A 382 -3.29 20.90 0.00
CA GLU A 382 -3.21 19.94 -1.09
C GLU A 382 -3.11 18.48 -0.59
N LYS A 383 -2.69 18.27 0.66
CA LYS A 383 -2.44 16.93 1.23
C LYS A 383 -2.91 16.85 2.68
N ALA A 384 -3.24 15.65 3.14
CA ALA A 384 -3.56 15.42 4.55
C ALA A 384 -2.38 15.81 5.48
N ASP A 385 -2.69 16.54 6.55
CA ASP A 385 -1.70 16.95 7.56
C ASP A 385 -1.13 15.73 8.28
N THR A 386 0.09 15.38 7.90
CA THR A 386 0.80 14.20 8.36
C THR A 386 2.28 14.50 8.38
N VAL A 387 2.94 14.12 9.46
CA VAL A 387 4.31 14.51 9.74
C VAL A 387 5.25 13.31 9.82
N GLY A 388 6.54 13.58 9.64
CA GLY A 388 7.62 12.67 10.02
C GLY A 388 8.68 13.43 10.78
N CYS A 389 9.84 12.81 10.99
CA CYS A 389 10.87 13.30 11.92
C CYS A 389 11.24 14.78 11.71
N CYS A 390 11.58 15.20 10.49
CA CYS A 390 12.02 16.57 10.22
C CYS A 390 10.89 17.59 10.25
N SER A 391 9.64 17.16 10.08
CA SER A 391 8.45 18.02 10.03
C SER A 391 7.63 17.95 11.32
N LEU A 392 8.21 17.50 12.43
CA LEU A 392 7.53 17.49 13.72
C LEU A 392 7.40 18.92 14.25
N ARG A 393 6.16 19.31 14.57
CA ARG A 393 5.79 20.53 15.30
C ARG A 393 5.73 20.32 16.82
N CYS A 394 5.84 21.40 17.59
CA CYS A 394 5.88 21.36 19.06
C CYS A 394 4.66 20.66 19.69
N GLU A 395 3.48 20.75 19.10
CA GLU A 395 2.24 20.10 19.56
C GLU A 395 2.32 18.57 19.57
N HIS A 396 3.23 17.99 18.77
CA HIS A 396 3.36 16.54 18.61
C HIS A 396 4.20 15.86 19.70
N ILE A 397 4.88 16.63 20.54
CA ILE A 397 5.67 16.08 21.63
C ILE A 397 5.36 16.74 22.97
N LYS A 398 5.41 15.94 24.04
CA LYS A 398 5.41 16.44 25.42
C LYS A 398 6.63 15.92 26.15
N LEU A 399 7.25 16.80 26.93
CA LEU A 399 8.48 16.52 27.66
C LEU A 399 8.17 16.36 29.15
N TYR A 400 8.49 15.20 29.70
CA TYR A 400 8.37 14.89 31.12
C TYR A 400 9.75 14.65 31.73
N LYS A 401 10.15 15.47 32.70
CA LYS A 401 11.43 15.27 33.40
C LYS A 401 11.46 13.93 34.14
N GLU A 402 10.33 13.57 34.73
CA GLU A 402 10.06 12.26 35.32
C GLU A 402 8.62 11.86 34.98
N PHE A 403 8.41 10.61 34.57
CA PHE A 403 7.11 10.04 34.30
C PHE A 403 7.13 8.54 34.59
N GLU A 404 6.22 8.05 35.43
CA GLU A 404 6.12 6.62 35.80
C GLU A 404 7.47 6.01 36.25
N GLY A 405 8.26 6.77 37.03
CA GLY A 405 9.57 6.34 37.53
C GLY A 405 10.70 6.34 36.50
N GLN A 406 10.43 6.79 35.26
CA GLN A 406 11.44 6.98 34.22
C GLN A 406 11.83 8.45 34.09
N MET A 407 13.14 8.70 33.97
CA MET A 407 13.66 10.04 33.74
C MET A 407 13.69 10.39 32.25
N PHE A 408 13.50 11.68 31.94
CA PHE A 408 13.63 12.25 30.60
C PHE A 408 12.74 11.56 29.56
N VAL A 409 11.44 11.50 29.83
CA VAL A 409 10.46 10.84 28.96
C VAL A 409 9.93 11.83 27.93
N VAL A 410 9.96 11.42 26.66
CA VAL A 410 9.32 12.12 25.55
C VAL A 410 8.07 11.35 25.14
N GLU A 411 6.91 11.99 25.25
CA GLU A 411 5.67 11.51 24.65
C GLU A 411 5.62 12.04 23.21
N PHE A 412 5.47 11.15 22.25
CA PHE A 412 5.17 11.45 20.86
C PHE A 412 3.70 11.13 20.59
N ASP A 413 3.00 12.05 19.94
CA ASP A 413 1.63 11.85 19.50
C ASP A 413 1.36 12.63 18.21
N PHE A 414 1.38 11.94 17.07
CA PHE A 414 1.18 12.58 15.76
C PHE A 414 0.65 11.62 14.72
N LEU A 415 0.08 12.16 13.64
CA LEU A 415 -0.33 11.38 12.48
C LEU A 415 0.82 11.23 11.48
N GLY A 416 1.28 10.00 11.27
CA GLY A 416 2.34 9.66 10.32
C GLY A 416 1.83 9.42 8.90
N LYS A 417 2.62 8.69 8.10
CA LYS A 417 2.20 8.26 6.75
C LYS A 417 0.83 7.58 6.81
N ASP A 418 -0.02 7.90 5.84
CA ASP A 418 -1.38 7.37 5.73
C ASP A 418 -2.32 7.75 6.89
N SER A 419 -1.97 8.83 7.61
CA SER A 419 -2.70 9.32 8.79
C SER A 419 -2.77 8.29 9.92
N ILE A 420 -1.80 7.37 9.98
CA ILE A 420 -1.68 6.40 11.07
C ILE A 420 -1.06 7.12 12.28
N ARG A 421 -1.78 7.12 13.40
CA ARG A 421 -1.31 7.70 14.66
C ARG A 421 -0.08 6.96 15.18
N TYR A 422 1.00 7.70 15.42
CA TYR A 422 2.16 7.25 16.18
C TYR A 422 2.05 7.83 17.58
N PHE A 423 1.75 6.97 18.55
CA PHE A 423 1.78 7.31 19.97
C PHE A 423 2.87 6.49 20.65
N ASN A 424 3.79 7.15 21.35
CA ASN A 424 4.84 6.46 22.09
C ASN A 424 5.36 7.32 23.25
N ARG A 425 5.63 6.69 24.39
CA ARG A 425 6.32 7.32 25.53
C ARG A 425 7.65 6.61 25.71
N VAL A 426 8.74 7.35 25.61
CA VAL A 426 10.07 6.76 25.63
C VAL A 426 11.05 7.62 26.42
N SER A 427 11.78 6.97 27.33
CA SER A 427 12.93 7.58 27.99
C SER A 427 14.06 7.78 26.98
N VAL A 428 14.61 8.99 26.93
CA VAL A 428 15.71 9.36 26.03
C VAL A 428 16.95 9.79 26.80
N ASP A 429 18.09 9.86 26.12
CA ASP A 429 19.30 10.44 26.71
C ASP A 429 19.04 11.88 27.20
N LYS A 430 19.56 12.20 28.39
CA LYS A 430 19.42 13.54 29.02
C LYS A 430 19.78 14.69 28.07
N LYS A 431 20.77 14.51 27.19
CA LYS A 431 21.16 15.55 26.21
C LYS A 431 20.12 15.72 25.11
N VAL A 432 19.48 14.63 24.68
CA VAL A 432 18.36 14.69 23.72
C VAL A 432 17.23 15.49 24.35
N PHE A 433 16.83 15.13 25.58
CA PHE A 433 15.75 15.82 26.31
C PHE A 433 16.03 17.32 26.47
N LYS A 434 17.22 17.70 26.97
CA LYS A 434 17.60 19.10 27.14
C LYS A 434 17.67 19.88 25.82
N ASN A 435 18.08 19.21 24.73
CA ASN A 435 18.07 19.84 23.42
C ASN A 435 16.63 20.06 22.93
N LEU A 436 15.70 19.12 23.18
CA LEU A 436 14.28 19.32 22.86
C LEU A 436 13.67 20.47 23.66
N GLU A 437 13.96 20.58 24.96
CA GLU A 437 13.54 21.75 25.77
C GLU A 437 14.00 23.05 25.10
N LYS A 438 15.25 23.10 24.64
CA LYS A 438 15.80 24.27 23.93
C LYS A 438 15.21 24.49 22.54
N PHE A 439 14.86 23.43 21.82
CA PHE A 439 14.28 23.54 20.48
C PHE A 439 12.86 24.06 20.51
N MET A 440 12.15 23.86 21.63
CA MET A 440 10.77 24.33 21.86
C MET A 440 10.70 25.67 22.61
N GLU A 441 11.84 26.22 23.02
CA GLU A 441 11.91 27.50 23.72
C GLU A 441 11.42 28.65 22.82
N ASN A 442 10.50 29.47 23.33
CA ASN A 442 9.85 30.56 22.59
C ASN A 442 9.10 30.13 21.32
N LYS A 443 8.55 28.92 21.30
CA LYS A 443 7.71 28.40 20.21
C LYS A 443 6.31 28.04 20.67
N ASN A 444 5.35 28.17 19.76
CA ASN A 444 3.97 27.72 19.90
C ASN A 444 3.80 26.28 19.40
N GLY A 445 2.62 25.68 19.64
CA GLY A 445 2.32 24.30 19.25
C GLY A 445 2.49 24.01 17.76
N SER A 446 2.13 24.95 16.89
CA SER A 446 2.21 24.82 15.43
C SER A 446 3.62 25.01 14.87
N ASP A 447 4.58 25.48 15.67
CA ASP A 447 5.94 25.76 15.17
C ASP A 447 6.75 24.47 15.06
N ASP A 448 7.61 24.39 14.04
CA ASP A 448 8.49 23.25 13.83
C ASP A 448 9.50 23.10 14.97
N ILE A 449 9.62 21.89 15.52
CA ILE A 449 10.67 21.54 16.50
C ILE A 449 12.05 21.72 15.85
N PHE A 450 12.18 21.29 14.60
CA PHE A 450 13.42 21.35 13.83
C PHE A 450 13.42 22.48 12.79
N ASP A 451 13.19 23.72 13.22
CA ASP A 451 13.06 24.93 12.38
C ASP A 451 14.26 25.24 11.45
N ARG A 452 15.42 24.61 11.66
CA ARG A 452 16.63 24.82 10.84
C ARG A 452 17.02 23.58 10.04
N LEU A 453 16.14 22.59 9.94
CA LEU A 453 16.39 21.30 9.32
C LEU A 453 15.29 20.95 8.31
N THR A 454 15.72 20.64 7.08
CA THR A 454 14.85 20.02 6.07
C THR A 454 15.32 18.61 5.78
N THR A 455 14.45 17.75 5.25
CA THR A 455 14.82 16.40 4.81
C THR A 455 15.91 16.39 3.74
N SER A 456 15.93 17.40 2.87
CA SER A 456 16.99 17.58 1.88
C SER A 456 18.34 17.78 2.55
N SER A 457 18.44 18.72 3.49
CA SER A 457 19.66 19.00 4.24
C SER A 457 20.13 17.81 5.10
N LEU A 458 19.20 17.07 5.69
CA LEU A 458 19.47 15.83 6.43
C LEU A 458 20.09 14.77 5.51
N ASN A 459 19.46 14.50 4.35
CA ASN A 459 19.95 13.50 3.42
C ASN A 459 21.28 13.92 2.75
N GLN A 460 21.52 15.20 2.53
CA GLN A 460 22.81 15.69 2.04
C GLN A 460 23.94 15.37 3.03
N HIS A 461 23.71 15.58 4.33
CA HIS A 461 24.67 15.20 5.38
C HIS A 461 24.86 13.68 5.46
N LEU A 462 23.79 12.89 5.36
CA LEU A 462 23.89 11.43 5.35
C LEU A 462 24.70 10.93 4.15
N LYS A 463 24.49 11.49 2.96
CA LYS A 463 25.29 11.18 1.75
C LYS A 463 26.77 11.51 1.92
N SER A 464 27.11 12.57 2.65
CA SER A 464 28.52 12.92 2.92
C SER A 464 29.19 11.96 3.90
N ILE A 465 28.43 11.19 4.68
CA ILE A 465 28.94 10.13 5.57
C ILE A 465 29.17 8.84 4.78
N MET A 466 28.18 8.45 3.97
CA MET A 466 28.27 7.26 3.13
C MET A 466 27.54 7.52 1.80
N PRO A 467 28.20 7.35 0.64
CA PRO A 467 27.56 7.54 -0.66
C PRO A 467 26.24 6.77 -0.78
N GLY A 468 25.19 7.47 -1.17
CA GLY A 468 23.84 6.92 -1.32
C GLY A 468 23.05 6.73 -0.02
N LEU A 469 23.63 7.00 1.16
CA LEU A 469 22.91 6.92 2.43
C LEU A 469 21.81 7.98 2.52
N THR A 470 20.64 7.56 3.00
CA THR A 470 19.47 8.40 3.24
C THR A 470 18.77 7.97 4.52
N ALA A 471 17.88 8.79 5.05
CA ALA A 471 17.08 8.48 6.23
C ALA A 471 16.32 7.13 6.11
N LYS A 472 15.85 6.79 4.89
CA LYS A 472 15.14 5.52 4.63
C LYS A 472 16.00 4.29 4.91
N CYS A 473 17.32 4.38 4.73
CA CYS A 473 18.23 3.25 4.93
C CYS A 473 18.24 2.77 6.40
N PHE A 474 18.05 3.66 7.37
CA PHE A 474 17.99 3.32 8.79
C PHE A 474 16.80 2.40 9.11
N ARG A 475 15.63 2.65 8.50
CA ARG A 475 14.45 1.79 8.68
C ARG A 475 14.70 0.38 8.14
N THR A 476 15.28 0.27 6.94
CA THR A 476 15.67 -1.03 6.35
C THR A 476 16.71 -1.73 7.22
N TYR A 477 17.75 -1.03 7.67
CA TYR A 477 18.78 -1.58 8.55
C TYR A 477 18.19 -2.10 9.86
N ASN A 478 17.41 -1.28 10.58
CA ASN A 478 16.84 -1.66 11.88
C ASN A 478 15.90 -2.86 11.77
N ALA A 479 15.04 -2.89 10.75
CA ALA A 479 14.13 -4.02 10.53
C ALA A 479 14.91 -5.32 10.25
N SER A 480 15.84 -5.28 9.28
CA SER A 480 16.63 -6.46 8.91
C SER A 480 17.54 -6.95 10.03
N PHE A 481 18.22 -6.03 10.73
CA PHE A 481 19.12 -6.37 11.84
C PHE A 481 18.34 -6.92 13.03
N THR A 482 17.21 -6.32 13.39
CA THR A 482 16.37 -6.81 14.49
C THR A 482 15.87 -8.22 14.20
N LEU A 483 15.36 -8.48 12.99
CA LEU A 483 14.92 -9.82 12.61
C LEU A 483 16.06 -10.84 12.70
N GLN A 484 17.25 -10.50 12.16
CA GLN A 484 18.42 -11.37 12.24
C GLN A 484 18.81 -11.70 13.70
N GLN A 485 18.82 -10.70 14.58
CA GLN A 485 19.15 -10.89 15.99
C GLN A 485 18.08 -11.72 16.73
N GLN A 486 16.80 -11.48 16.45
CA GLN A 486 15.71 -12.22 17.10
C GLN A 486 15.67 -13.67 16.64
N LEU A 487 15.86 -13.96 15.35
CA LEU A 487 16.02 -15.35 14.88
C LEU A 487 17.21 -16.03 15.56
N LYS A 488 18.35 -15.34 15.68
CA LYS A 488 19.51 -15.90 16.38
C LYS A 488 19.20 -16.21 17.85
N LYS A 489 18.52 -15.31 18.56
CA LYS A 489 18.24 -15.47 20.00
C LYS A 489 17.15 -16.51 20.26
N LEU A 490 16.04 -16.44 19.54
CA LEU A 490 14.83 -17.22 19.82
C LEU A 490 14.90 -18.63 19.22
N THR A 491 15.56 -18.82 18.07
CA THR A 491 15.69 -20.15 17.47
C THR A 491 16.80 -20.96 18.13
N TYR A 492 18.00 -20.39 18.30
CA TYR A 492 19.11 -21.12 18.94
C TYR A 492 19.00 -21.18 20.46
N GLY A 493 18.45 -20.16 21.12
CA GLY A 493 18.22 -20.20 22.57
C GLY A 493 17.23 -21.30 22.96
N TYR A 494 16.19 -21.49 22.16
CA TYR A 494 15.22 -22.58 22.36
C TYR A 494 15.83 -23.96 22.13
N LEU A 495 16.62 -24.13 21.06
CA LEU A 495 17.30 -25.40 20.77
C LEU A 495 18.33 -25.76 21.85
N SER A 496 19.12 -24.78 22.33
CA SER A 496 20.05 -25.01 23.43
C SER A 496 19.33 -25.39 24.73
N SER A 497 18.16 -24.81 25.01
CA SER A 497 17.34 -25.16 26.19
C SER A 497 16.62 -26.52 26.11
N ILE A 498 16.52 -27.11 24.92
CA ILE A 498 15.98 -28.48 24.73
C ILE A 498 17.10 -29.53 24.85
N ILE A 499 18.33 -29.15 24.51
CA ILE A 499 19.49 -30.05 24.51
C ILE A 499 20.18 -30.08 25.89
N SER A 500 20.04 -29.01 26.68
CA SER A 500 20.40 -28.96 28.11
C SER A 500 19.29 -29.51 28.99
#